data_AF-A0A1F4U6D8-F1
#
_entry.id   AF-A0A1F4U6D8-F1
#
_cell.length_a   1.000
_cell.length_b   1.000
_cell.length_c   1.000
_cell.angle_alpha   90.00
_cell.angle_beta   90.00
_cell.angle_gamma   90.00
#
_symmetry.space_group_name_H-M   'P 1'
#
loop_
_entity.id
_entity.type
_entity.pdbx_description
1 polymer ?
#
loop_
_entity_poly.entity_id
_entity_poly.type
_entity_poly.pdbx_seq_one_letter_code
_entity_poly.pdbx_strand_id
1 'polypeptide(L)'
;MKKAQKRRFLLLALILLAIIAAVIYFLPRLNLSSSEKIKVYFLKDEKLAAVERPPLKNVSPLIIVAQSLGKGPTAEERKLGYYTEIPKGAHINKVDRQGKLATVDFNLALESYGGGATRVEGMIGQIVYSFTGLPGINEVKITVNGKDEVILGGEGYVIDKPLSRADIAP
;
A
#
# COMPACT_ATOMS: atom_id res chain seq x y z
N MET A 1 63.66 -16.48 -5.55
CA MET A 1 62.58 -16.12 -4.58
C MET A 1 61.70 -14.94 -5.01
N LYS A 2 62.22 -13.81 -5.52
CA LYS A 2 61.42 -12.60 -5.85
C LYS A 2 60.30 -12.78 -6.90
N LYS A 3 60.47 -13.68 -7.88
CA LYS A 3 59.49 -13.91 -8.98
C LYS A 3 58.20 -14.61 -8.51
N ALA A 4 58.32 -15.57 -7.59
CA ALA A 4 57.16 -16.27 -7.01
C ALA A 4 56.35 -15.35 -6.10
N GLN A 5 57.02 -14.48 -5.34
CA GLN A 5 56.38 -13.49 -4.47
C GLN A 5 55.58 -12.44 -5.26
N LYS A 6 56.13 -11.94 -6.38
CA LYS A 6 55.40 -11.03 -7.29
C LYS A 6 54.15 -11.68 -7.89
N ARG A 7 54.22 -12.96 -8.29
CA ARG A 7 53.05 -13.69 -8.83
C ARG A 7 51.96 -13.90 -7.79
N ARG A 8 52.32 -14.26 -6.55
CA ARG A 8 51.38 -14.36 -5.43
C ARG A 8 50.71 -13.02 -5.11
N PHE A 9 51.49 -11.94 -5.11
CA PHE A 9 50.95 -10.59 -4.91
C PHE A 9 49.97 -10.18 -6.01
N LEU A 10 50.30 -10.45 -7.28
CA LEU A 10 49.43 -10.16 -8.42
C LEU A 10 48.10 -10.94 -8.34
N LEU A 11 48.15 -12.22 -7.98
CA LEU A 11 46.95 -13.06 -7.82
C LEU A 11 46.06 -12.56 -6.68
N LEU A 12 46.65 -12.19 -5.54
CA LEU A 12 45.90 -11.62 -4.41
C LEU A 12 45.24 -10.29 -4.78
N ALA A 13 45.93 -9.43 -5.53
CA ALA A 13 45.37 -8.16 -6.00
C ALA A 13 44.18 -8.38 -6.95
N LEU A 14 44.25 -9.36 -7.85
CA LEU A 14 43.15 -9.71 -8.75
C LEU A 14 41.93 -10.28 -8.03
N ILE A 15 42.15 -11.14 -7.02
CA ILE A 15 41.06 -11.67 -6.19
C ILE A 15 40.39 -10.53 -5.42
N LEU A 16 41.17 -9.63 -4.83
CA LEU A 16 40.64 -8.46 -4.13
C LEU A 16 39.80 -7.58 -5.07
N LEU A 17 40.28 -7.34 -6.29
CA LEU A 17 39.59 -6.52 -7.29
C LEU A 17 38.29 -7.19 -7.77
N ALA A 18 38.29 -8.52 -7.94
CA ALA A 18 37.09 -9.29 -8.27
C ALA A 18 36.05 -9.27 -7.14
N ILE A 19 36.50 -9.38 -5.87
CA ILE A 19 35.61 -9.24 -4.71
C ILE A 19 35.00 -7.84 -4.67
N ILE A 20 35.81 -6.79 -4.86
CA ILE A 20 35.32 -5.40 -4.89
C ILE A 20 34.30 -5.22 -6.02
N ALA A 21 34.59 -5.71 -7.23
CA ALA A 21 33.66 -5.62 -8.36
C ALA A 21 32.36 -6.40 -8.11
N ALA A 22 32.44 -7.61 -7.54
CA ALA A 22 31.28 -8.40 -7.16
C ALA A 22 30.45 -7.68 -6.08
N VAL A 23 31.11 -7.11 -5.08
CA VAL A 23 30.47 -6.31 -4.02
C VAL A 23 29.80 -5.08 -4.60
N ILE A 24 30.45 -4.32 -5.50
CA ILE A 24 29.84 -3.16 -6.19
C ILE A 24 28.65 -3.59 -7.05
N TYR A 25 28.72 -4.75 -7.69
CA TYR A 25 27.63 -5.28 -8.51
C TYR A 25 26.45 -5.81 -7.67
N PHE A 26 26.73 -6.42 -6.52
CA PHE A 26 25.72 -7.00 -5.63
C PHE A 26 25.17 -6.02 -4.58
N LEU A 27 25.93 -5.00 -4.14
CA LEU A 27 25.52 -4.02 -3.12
C LEU A 27 24.22 -3.28 -3.48
N PRO A 28 24.02 -2.78 -4.72
CA PRO A 28 22.75 -2.16 -5.11
C PRO A 28 21.57 -3.15 -5.13
N ARG A 29 21.85 -4.46 -5.19
CA ARG A 29 20.84 -5.52 -5.13
C ARG A 29 20.50 -5.96 -3.71
N LEU A 30 21.31 -5.56 -2.73
CA LEU A 30 20.92 -5.65 -1.32
C LEU A 30 19.92 -4.52 -1.04
N ASN A 31 18.64 -4.80 -1.29
CA ASN A 31 17.55 -4.07 -0.66
C ASN A 31 17.60 -4.37 0.84
N LEU A 32 18.49 -3.67 1.56
CA LEU A 32 18.35 -3.45 2.99
C LEU A 32 16.95 -2.84 3.15
N SER A 33 16.02 -3.62 3.71
CA SER A 33 14.65 -3.21 3.93
C SER A 33 14.68 -1.90 4.73
N SER A 34 14.66 -0.78 4.03
CA SER A 34 14.33 0.51 4.62
C SER A 34 13.03 0.26 5.36
N SER A 35 13.02 0.52 6.66
CA SER A 35 11.83 0.49 7.50
C SER A 35 10.93 1.67 7.12
N GLU A 36 10.63 1.83 5.83
CA GLU A 36 9.76 2.87 5.35
C GLU A 36 8.38 2.59 5.92
N LYS A 37 7.88 3.56 6.67
CA LYS A 37 6.59 3.45 7.33
C LYS A 37 5.50 3.42 6.25
N ILE A 38 4.53 2.53 6.43
CA ILE A 38 3.42 2.36 5.50
C ILE A 38 2.39 3.45 5.78
N LYS A 39 2.00 4.22 4.76
CA LYS A 39 0.97 5.26 4.89
C LYS A 39 -0.40 4.65 4.66
N VAL A 40 -1.32 4.88 5.61
CA VAL A 40 -2.75 4.55 5.49
C VAL A 40 -3.52 5.84 5.59
N TYR A 41 -4.42 6.09 4.67
CA TYR A 41 -5.16 7.35 4.58
C TYR A 41 -6.53 7.20 5.25
N PHE A 42 -6.80 8.12 6.16
CA PHE A 42 -8.10 8.35 6.79
C PHE A 42 -8.54 9.80 6.51
N LEU A 43 -9.70 10.21 7.02
CA LEU A 43 -10.11 11.61 6.94
C LEU A 43 -9.75 12.36 8.21
N LYS A 44 -9.39 13.63 8.06
CA LYS A 44 -9.22 14.60 9.12
C LYS A 44 -9.58 15.97 8.56
N ASP A 45 -10.44 16.70 9.27
CA ASP A 45 -10.93 18.01 8.81
C ASP A 45 -11.47 17.94 7.37
N GLU A 46 -12.26 16.89 7.06
CA GLU A 46 -12.85 16.58 5.75
C GLU A 46 -11.85 16.27 4.61
N LYS A 47 -10.55 16.17 4.92
CA LYS A 47 -9.49 15.91 3.94
C LYS A 47 -8.80 14.58 4.20
N LEU A 48 -8.25 13.99 3.14
CA LEU A 48 -7.42 12.79 3.25
C LEU A 48 -6.11 13.12 3.98
N ALA A 49 -5.85 12.39 5.06
CA ALA A 49 -4.67 12.54 5.89
C ALA A 49 -4.05 11.16 6.18
N ALA A 50 -2.74 11.06 5.99
CA ALA A 50 -2.00 9.83 6.19
C ALA A 50 -1.65 9.63 7.67
N VAL A 51 -1.90 8.42 8.17
CA VAL A 51 -1.30 7.90 9.39
C VAL A 51 -0.27 6.84 9.04
N GLU A 52 0.76 6.72 9.86
CA GLU A 52 1.84 5.77 9.63
C GLU A 52 1.57 4.44 10.34
N ARG A 53 1.92 3.35 9.66
CA ARG A 53 1.93 2.00 10.21
C ARG A 53 3.34 1.44 10.13
N PRO A 54 3.85 0.83 11.20
CA PRO A 54 5.15 0.18 11.16
C PRO A 54 5.08 -1.03 10.22
N PRO A 55 6.15 -1.31 9.45
CA PRO A 55 6.23 -2.58 8.74
C PRO A 55 6.25 -3.73 9.75
N LEU A 56 5.54 -4.82 9.45
CA LEU A 56 5.52 -6.02 10.28
C LEU A 56 6.31 -7.13 9.59
N LYS A 57 7.17 -7.81 10.36
CA LYS A 57 7.98 -8.92 9.85
C LYS A 57 7.07 -10.02 9.31
N ASN A 58 7.38 -10.52 8.10
CA ASN A 58 6.63 -11.57 7.42
C ASN A 58 5.17 -11.25 7.08
N VAL A 59 4.76 -9.97 7.14
CA VAL A 59 3.43 -9.53 6.70
C VAL A 59 3.60 -8.58 5.52
N SER A 60 2.90 -8.83 4.42
CA SER A 60 3.01 -7.94 3.26
C SER A 60 2.40 -6.57 3.56
N PRO A 61 2.97 -5.47 3.01
CA PRO A 61 2.38 -4.14 3.17
C PRO A 61 0.93 -4.05 2.70
N LEU A 62 0.56 -4.83 1.67
CA LEU A 62 -0.80 -4.95 1.15
C LEU A 62 -1.79 -5.39 2.25
N ILE A 63 -1.41 -6.41 3.03
CA ILE A 63 -2.24 -6.91 4.14
C ILE A 63 -2.28 -5.91 5.30
N ILE A 64 -1.18 -5.21 5.59
CA ILE A 64 -1.14 -4.18 6.63
C ILE A 64 -2.10 -3.03 6.30
N VAL A 65 -2.12 -2.57 5.05
CA VAL A 65 -3.05 -1.54 4.57
C VAL A 65 -4.50 -2.02 4.70
N ALA A 66 -4.81 -3.22 4.17
CA ALA A 66 -6.15 -3.78 4.21
C ALA A 66 -6.68 -3.91 5.66
N GLN A 67 -5.87 -4.48 6.55
CA GLN A 67 -6.25 -4.62 7.97
C GLN A 67 -6.40 -3.26 8.67
N SER A 68 -5.59 -2.26 8.31
CA SER A 68 -5.69 -0.93 8.88
C SER A 68 -6.97 -0.24 8.45
N LEU A 69 -7.32 -0.29 7.16
CA LEU A 69 -8.58 0.26 6.64
C LEU A 69 -9.79 -0.43 7.29
N GLY A 70 -9.80 -1.76 7.37
CA GLY A 70 -10.90 -2.51 7.99
C GLY A 70 -11.08 -2.25 9.49
N LYS A 71 -10.00 -1.91 10.21
CA LYS A 71 -10.07 -1.50 11.63
C LYS A 71 -10.43 -0.02 11.82
N GLY A 72 -10.15 0.81 10.82
CA GLY A 72 -10.22 2.26 10.93
C GLY A 72 -9.10 2.88 11.80
N PRO A 73 -9.20 4.18 12.11
CA PRO A 73 -8.26 4.88 12.98
C PRO A 73 -8.19 4.24 14.38
N THR A 74 -7.06 4.36 15.06
CA THR A 74 -6.91 3.96 16.46
C THR A 74 -7.64 4.92 17.41
N ALA A 75 -7.78 4.56 18.68
CA ALA A 75 -8.40 5.45 19.66
C ALA A 75 -7.64 6.79 19.81
N GLU A 76 -6.32 6.75 19.78
CA GLU A 76 -5.48 7.97 19.84
C GLU A 76 -5.60 8.81 18.55
N GLU A 77 -5.62 8.17 17.39
CA GLU A 77 -5.85 8.88 16.11
C GLU A 77 -7.23 9.56 16.09
N ARG A 78 -8.28 8.91 16.62
CA ARG A 78 -9.60 9.55 16.76
C ARG A 78 -9.56 10.78 17.65
N LYS A 79 -8.82 10.75 18.77
CA LYS A 79 -8.62 11.95 19.63
C LYS A 79 -7.90 13.08 18.89
N LEU A 80 -7.07 12.75 17.90
CA LEU A 80 -6.36 13.70 17.03
C LEU A 80 -7.21 14.18 15.83
N GLY A 81 -8.49 13.80 15.77
CA GLY A 81 -9.44 14.23 14.74
C GLY A 81 -9.52 13.32 13.52
N TYR A 82 -8.83 12.18 13.51
CA TYR A 82 -8.94 11.23 12.40
C TYR A 82 -10.23 10.40 12.51
N TYR A 83 -10.93 10.26 11.39
CA TYR A 83 -12.12 9.43 11.28
C TYR A 83 -12.14 8.70 9.94
N THR A 84 -13.09 7.78 9.79
CA THR A 84 -13.25 7.02 8.56
C THR A 84 -14.69 7.06 8.08
N GLU A 85 -14.82 7.21 6.76
CA GLU A 85 -16.09 7.01 6.05
C GLU A 85 -16.30 5.56 5.59
N ILE A 86 -15.39 4.63 5.89
CA ILE A 86 -15.67 3.21 5.63
C ILE A 86 -16.79 2.77 6.61
N PRO A 87 -17.95 2.28 6.12
CA PRO A 87 -19.09 1.99 6.96
C PRO A 87 -18.80 0.92 8.01
N LYS A 88 -19.47 1.03 9.16
CA LYS A 88 -19.33 0.05 10.25
C LYS A 88 -19.77 -1.33 9.77
N GLY A 89 -18.92 -2.34 9.99
CA GLY A 89 -19.18 -3.72 9.55
C GLY A 89 -18.66 -4.03 8.15
N ALA A 90 -18.25 -3.01 7.38
CA ALA A 90 -17.47 -3.23 6.18
C ALA A 90 -16.09 -3.80 6.55
N HIS A 91 -15.72 -4.89 5.89
CA HIS A 91 -14.41 -5.51 6.03
C HIS A 91 -13.95 -6.05 4.69
N ILE A 92 -12.63 -6.16 4.55
CA ILE A 92 -11.99 -6.69 3.37
C ILE A 92 -11.94 -8.22 3.51
N ASN A 93 -12.63 -8.92 2.61
CA ASN A 93 -12.60 -10.38 2.50
C ASN A 93 -11.25 -10.84 1.95
N LYS A 94 -10.77 -10.15 0.92
CA LYS A 94 -9.56 -10.51 0.17
C LYS A 94 -8.91 -9.26 -0.40
N VAL A 95 -7.59 -9.28 -0.43
CA VAL A 95 -6.80 -8.34 -1.22
C VAL A 95 -5.78 -9.10 -2.04
N ASP A 96 -5.65 -8.74 -3.31
CA ASP A 96 -4.69 -9.31 -4.25
C ASP A 96 -3.98 -8.21 -5.03
N ARG A 97 -2.79 -8.51 -5.55
CA ARG A 97 -2.04 -7.59 -6.41
C ARG A 97 -1.61 -8.31 -7.68
N GLN A 98 -1.97 -7.73 -8.82
CA GLN A 98 -1.54 -8.20 -10.14
C GLN A 98 -0.83 -7.05 -10.87
N GLY A 99 0.51 -7.13 -10.94
CA GLY A 99 1.33 -6.06 -11.49
C GLY A 99 1.16 -4.74 -10.72
N LYS A 100 0.51 -3.76 -11.36
CA LYS A 100 0.25 -2.42 -10.82
C LYS A 100 -1.16 -2.23 -10.26
N LEU A 101 -2.03 -3.25 -10.36
CA LEU A 101 -3.40 -3.21 -9.90
C LEU A 101 -3.53 -3.94 -8.56
N ALA A 102 -4.13 -3.27 -7.57
CA ALA A 102 -4.62 -3.92 -6.36
C ALA A 102 -6.12 -4.20 -6.49
N THR A 103 -6.55 -5.43 -6.26
CA THR A 103 -7.98 -5.76 -6.16
C THR A 103 -8.34 -5.93 -4.70
N VAL A 104 -9.32 -5.16 -4.22
CA VAL A 104 -9.73 -5.10 -2.82
C VAL A 104 -11.20 -5.50 -2.74
N ASP A 105 -11.44 -6.72 -2.26
CA ASP A 105 -12.78 -7.27 -2.14
C ASP A 105 -13.34 -7.03 -0.74
N PHE A 106 -14.46 -6.32 -0.66
CA PHE A 106 -15.19 -6.05 0.56
C PHE A 106 -16.43 -6.94 0.67
N ASN A 107 -16.98 -7.03 1.88
CA ASN A 107 -18.33 -7.56 2.09
C ASN A 107 -19.42 -6.53 1.72
N LEU A 108 -20.68 -6.99 1.66
CA LEU A 108 -21.87 -6.17 1.30
C LEU A 108 -22.08 -4.93 2.16
N ALA A 109 -21.53 -4.88 3.38
CA ALA A 109 -21.68 -3.71 4.23
C ALA A 109 -21.04 -2.44 3.65
N LEU A 110 -20.12 -2.57 2.69
CA LEU A 110 -19.59 -1.42 1.94
C LEU A 110 -20.68 -0.71 1.12
N GLU A 111 -21.63 -1.45 0.54
CA GLU A 111 -22.72 -0.91 -0.28
C GLU A 111 -23.82 -0.25 0.56
N SER A 112 -23.96 -0.66 1.82
CA SER A 112 -24.92 -0.12 2.79
C SER A 112 -24.58 1.31 3.26
N TYR A 113 -23.81 2.04 2.46
CA TYR A 113 -23.37 3.38 2.73
C TYR A 113 -24.50 4.39 2.53
N GLY A 114 -24.47 5.49 3.29
CA GLY A 114 -25.43 6.59 3.16
C GLY A 114 -24.76 7.92 3.48
N GLY A 115 -25.37 9.03 3.07
CA GLY A 115 -24.90 10.37 3.43
C GLY A 115 -24.31 11.22 2.29
N GLY A 116 -24.61 10.90 1.03
CA GLY A 116 -24.35 11.76 -0.12
C GLY A 116 -22.97 11.58 -0.78
N ALA A 117 -22.76 12.30 -1.89
CA ALA A 117 -21.61 12.13 -2.78
C ALA A 117 -20.25 12.39 -2.11
N THR A 118 -20.10 13.49 -1.35
CA THR A 118 -18.84 13.86 -0.68
C THR A 118 -18.32 12.78 0.27
N ARG A 119 -19.26 12.12 0.93
CA ARG A 119 -19.03 11.03 1.88
C ARG A 119 -18.56 9.76 1.15
N VAL A 120 -19.20 9.44 0.03
CA VAL A 120 -18.77 8.36 -0.89
C VAL A 120 -17.36 8.63 -1.42
N GLU A 121 -17.09 9.86 -1.88
CA GLU A 121 -15.76 10.27 -2.36
C GLU A 121 -14.69 10.13 -1.27
N GLY A 122 -14.98 10.57 -0.05
CA GLY A 122 -14.09 10.41 1.10
C GLY A 122 -13.80 8.94 1.44
N MET A 123 -14.80 8.06 1.33
CA MET A 123 -14.62 6.61 1.50
C MET A 123 -13.72 6.02 0.41
N ILE A 124 -14.03 6.28 -0.86
CA ILE A 124 -13.24 5.79 -1.99
C ILE A 124 -11.80 6.32 -1.91
N GLY A 125 -11.63 7.60 -1.61
CA GLY A 125 -10.33 8.24 -1.48
C GLY A 125 -9.45 7.58 -0.44
N GLN A 126 -9.99 7.22 0.74
CA GLN A 126 -9.24 6.50 1.76
C GLN A 126 -8.71 5.15 1.24
N ILE A 127 -9.53 4.39 0.51
CA ILE A 127 -9.16 3.10 -0.07
C ILE A 127 -8.07 3.31 -1.13
N VAL A 128 -8.35 4.15 -2.13
CA VAL A 128 -7.47 4.37 -3.28
C VAL A 128 -6.11 4.91 -2.83
N TYR A 129 -6.07 5.96 -2.00
CA TYR A 129 -4.80 6.57 -1.57
C TYR A 129 -3.95 5.63 -0.71
N SER A 130 -4.58 4.78 0.10
CA SER A 130 -3.86 3.82 0.94
C SER A 130 -3.17 2.73 0.11
N PHE A 131 -3.89 2.13 -0.85
CA PHE A 131 -3.31 1.07 -1.67
C PHE A 131 -2.31 1.61 -2.72
N THR A 132 -2.63 2.73 -3.39
CA THR A 132 -1.69 3.40 -4.31
C THR A 132 -0.52 4.09 -3.59
N GLY A 133 -0.56 4.19 -2.26
CA GLY A 133 0.59 4.59 -1.45
C GLY A 133 1.68 3.52 -1.37
N LEU A 134 1.38 2.28 -1.76
CA LEU A 134 2.34 1.19 -1.78
C LEU A 134 3.19 1.22 -3.07
N PRO A 135 4.51 0.97 -2.98
CA PRO A 135 5.38 0.97 -4.16
C PRO A 135 4.90 0.02 -5.28
N GLY A 136 4.74 0.62 -6.46
CA GLY A 136 4.36 -0.07 -7.70
C GLY A 136 2.88 -0.45 -7.82
N ILE A 137 2.00 0.09 -6.98
CA ILE A 137 0.54 0.02 -7.16
C ILE A 137 0.06 1.39 -7.67
N ASN A 138 -0.60 1.41 -8.82
CA ASN A 138 -1.06 2.64 -9.46
C ASN A 138 -2.58 2.78 -9.44
N GLU A 139 -3.28 1.65 -9.39
CA GLU A 139 -4.73 1.58 -9.52
C GLU A 139 -5.30 0.57 -8.53
N VAL A 140 -6.56 0.78 -8.14
CA VAL A 140 -7.30 -0.06 -7.21
C VAL A 140 -8.63 -0.45 -7.83
N LYS A 141 -8.88 -1.75 -7.97
CA LYS A 141 -10.21 -2.28 -8.27
C LYS A 141 -10.90 -2.61 -6.95
N ILE A 142 -12.05 -1.97 -6.71
CA ILE A 142 -12.90 -2.26 -5.54
C ILE A 142 -13.96 -3.25 -6.00
N THR A 143 -14.13 -4.34 -5.27
CA THR A 143 -15.18 -5.34 -5.52
C THR A 143 -15.97 -5.59 -4.24
N VAL A 144 -17.19 -6.09 -4.38
CA VAL A 144 -18.02 -6.52 -3.24
C VAL A 144 -18.48 -7.95 -3.43
N ASN A 145 -18.05 -8.84 -2.53
CA ASN A 145 -18.31 -10.28 -2.60
C ASN A 145 -17.98 -10.88 -4.00
N GLY A 146 -16.87 -10.44 -4.59
CA GLY A 146 -16.39 -10.86 -5.90
C GLY A 146 -17.11 -10.22 -7.10
N LYS A 147 -18.06 -9.30 -6.88
CA LYS A 147 -18.71 -8.54 -7.96
C LYS A 147 -17.87 -7.33 -8.35
N ASP A 148 -17.71 -7.16 -9.67
CA ASP A 148 -16.89 -6.10 -10.26
C ASP A 148 -17.58 -4.75 -10.30
N GLU A 149 -18.90 -4.73 -10.40
CA GLU A 149 -19.72 -3.53 -10.34
C GLU A 149 -20.19 -3.35 -8.90
N VAL A 150 -19.79 -2.23 -8.29
CA VAL A 150 -20.15 -1.87 -6.91
C VAL A 150 -21.05 -0.65 -6.96
N ILE A 151 -22.23 -0.78 -6.37
CA ILE A 151 -23.21 0.30 -6.27
C ILE A 151 -23.18 0.82 -4.85
N LEU A 152 -22.75 2.07 -4.69
CA LEU A 152 -22.57 2.72 -3.39
C LEU A 152 -23.73 3.66 -3.09
N GLY A 153 -24.38 3.39 -1.96
CA GLY A 153 -25.45 4.17 -1.41
C GLY A 153 -26.74 4.19 -2.22
N GLY A 154 -27.78 4.77 -1.63
CA GLY A 154 -29.11 4.83 -2.23
C GLY A 154 -29.20 5.72 -3.49
N GLU A 155 -28.16 6.51 -3.77
CA GLU A 155 -28.10 7.42 -4.91
C GLU A 155 -27.51 6.78 -6.18
N GLY A 156 -27.00 5.54 -6.07
CA GLY A 156 -26.55 4.77 -7.22
C GLY A 156 -25.19 5.17 -7.75
N TYR A 157 -24.23 5.54 -6.89
CA TYR A 157 -22.86 5.79 -7.32
C TYR A 157 -22.22 4.46 -7.76
N VAL A 158 -21.91 4.32 -9.05
CA VAL A 158 -21.39 3.07 -9.62
C VAL A 158 -19.87 3.14 -9.74
N ILE A 159 -19.20 2.11 -9.24
CA ILE A 159 -17.78 1.82 -9.50
C ILE A 159 -17.72 0.53 -10.31
N ASP A 160 -17.31 0.64 -11.57
CA ASP A 160 -17.22 -0.48 -12.53
C ASP A 160 -15.81 -0.62 -13.13
N LYS A 161 -14.87 0.24 -12.73
CA LYS A 161 -13.50 0.29 -13.22
C LYS A 161 -12.48 0.47 -12.10
N PRO A 162 -11.21 0.09 -12.31
CA PRO A 162 -10.12 0.48 -11.43
C PRO A 162 -10.01 2.01 -11.29
N LEU A 163 -9.63 2.47 -10.11
CA LEU A 163 -9.46 3.87 -9.76
C LEU A 163 -8.01 4.18 -9.38
N SER A 164 -7.50 5.28 -9.89
CA SER A 164 -6.21 5.87 -9.53
C SER A 164 -6.40 7.12 -8.67
N ARG A 165 -5.31 7.69 -8.15
CA ARG A 165 -5.38 8.98 -7.43
C ARG A 165 -5.88 10.13 -8.31
N ALA A 166 -5.71 10.04 -9.63
CA ALA A 166 -6.19 11.07 -10.54
C ALA A 166 -7.71 11.07 -10.69
N ASP A 167 -8.37 9.96 -10.35
CA ASP A 167 -9.83 9.83 -10.37
C ASP A 167 -10.49 10.34 -9.08
N ILE A 168 -9.70 10.70 -8.06
CA ILE A 168 -10.19 11.15 -6.76
C ILE A 168 -9.93 12.65 -6.62
N ALA A 169 -10.97 13.39 -6.24
CA ALA A 169 -10.83 14.82 -5.97
C ALA A 169 -9.83 15.06 -4.81
N PRO A 170 -8.95 16.08 -4.93
CA PRO A 170 -7.91 16.38 -3.94
C PRO A 170 -8.45 16.94 -2.62
#